data_AF-A0A084QAC2-F1
#
_entry.id   AF-A0A084QAC2-F1
#
_cell.length_a   1.000
_cell.length_b   1.000
_cell.length_c   1.000
_cell.angle_alpha   90.00
_cell.angle_beta   90.00
_cell.angle_gamma   90.00
#
_symmetry.space_group_name_H-M   'P 1'
#
loop_
_entity.id
_entity.type
_entity.pdbx_description
1 polymer ?
#
loop_
_entity_poly.entity_id
_entity_poly.type
_entity_poly.pdbx_seq_one_letter_code
_entity_poly.pdbx_strand_id
1 'polypeptide(L)'
;MDVMAKHGAAVSGSRALAYFLPGSAVNTSDWDIYVPPIPTSVMAVKNALEHSGVTFESCLQRAARQLQRGSVFLTANQMISIAYEANHLKRAWLPQEQTVVDAVRRRYPALRNIGRYTRSNGSIGWIGDISPIAIDANGLVSAMPRYEEGYRLPWQQESCMVQRGRGVGRFRSIFSFYASHVQCILTKHVAFHMYYMLAAQKTAYTWRVPQALQDKAEAAIQKYKQRGFQFTTSPRGADWNIRSAQDRYSCLIELEAD
;
A
#
# COMPACT_ATOMS: atom_id res chain seq x y z
N MET A 1 -17.45 5.97 -10.59
CA MET A 1 -16.21 5.51 -11.27
C MET A 1 -15.59 6.58 -12.16
N ASP A 2 -16.38 7.47 -12.80
CA ASP A 2 -15.82 8.45 -13.74
C ASP A 2 -14.81 9.44 -13.15
N VAL A 3 -15.00 9.90 -11.91
CA VAL A 3 -14.01 10.77 -11.25
C VAL A 3 -12.68 10.05 -11.07
N MET A 4 -12.71 8.80 -10.59
CA MET A 4 -11.52 7.96 -10.44
C MET A 4 -10.80 7.77 -11.78
N ALA A 5 -11.55 7.51 -12.83
CA ALA A 5 -11.03 7.37 -14.19
C ALA A 5 -10.33 8.64 -14.71
N LYS A 6 -11.03 9.78 -14.64
CA LYS A 6 -10.51 11.10 -15.09
C LYS A 6 -9.21 11.48 -14.38
N HIS A 7 -9.04 11.00 -13.15
CA HIS A 7 -7.86 11.29 -12.34
C HIS A 7 -6.80 10.19 -12.34
N GLY A 8 -6.94 9.18 -13.22
CA GLY A 8 -5.96 8.12 -13.41
C GLY A 8 -5.85 7.13 -12.24
N ALA A 9 -6.90 7.01 -11.43
CA ALA A 9 -6.95 6.04 -10.34
C ALA A 9 -7.18 4.62 -10.87
N ALA A 10 -6.68 3.64 -10.13
CA ALA A 10 -6.82 2.22 -10.43
C ALA A 10 -7.28 1.45 -9.19
N VAL A 11 -8.08 0.42 -9.40
CA VAL A 11 -8.47 -0.54 -8.36
C VAL A 11 -7.58 -1.78 -8.47
N SER A 12 -7.15 -2.33 -7.34
CA SER A 12 -6.39 -3.59 -7.29
C SER A 12 -6.88 -4.50 -6.15
N GLY A 13 -6.08 -5.49 -5.80
CA GLY A 13 -6.34 -6.42 -4.70
C GLY A 13 -7.47 -7.40 -4.99
N SER A 14 -8.08 -7.92 -3.93
CA SER A 14 -9.02 -9.05 -4.05
C SER A 14 -10.25 -8.74 -4.89
N ARG A 15 -10.74 -7.49 -4.87
CA ARG A 15 -11.91 -7.07 -5.63
C ARG A 15 -11.60 -6.86 -7.11
N ALA A 16 -10.40 -6.37 -7.43
CA ALA A 16 -9.93 -6.37 -8.82
C ALA A 16 -9.78 -7.80 -9.34
N LEU A 17 -9.22 -8.70 -8.53
CA LEU A 17 -9.09 -10.11 -8.88
C LEU A 17 -10.45 -10.78 -9.12
N ALA A 18 -11.48 -10.41 -8.36
CA ALA A 18 -12.83 -10.94 -8.51
C ALA A 18 -13.47 -10.64 -9.87
N TYR A 19 -13.04 -9.57 -10.55
CA TYR A 19 -13.46 -9.28 -11.93
C TYR A 19 -12.96 -10.36 -12.90
N PHE A 20 -11.71 -10.80 -12.75
CA PHE A 20 -11.14 -11.88 -13.56
C PHE A 20 -11.60 -13.26 -13.10
N LEU A 21 -11.78 -13.44 -11.78
CA LEU A 21 -12.00 -14.73 -11.14
C LEU A 21 -13.07 -14.60 -10.05
N PRO A 22 -14.36 -14.79 -10.39
CA PRO A 22 -15.46 -14.78 -9.43
C PRO A 22 -15.19 -15.68 -8.21
N GLY A 23 -15.62 -15.24 -7.02
CA GLY A 23 -15.33 -15.92 -5.75
C GLY A 23 -13.94 -15.62 -5.14
N SER A 24 -13.13 -14.78 -5.78
CA SER A 24 -11.82 -14.35 -5.23
C SER A 24 -11.91 -13.19 -4.23
N ALA A 25 -13.11 -12.66 -4.00
CA ALA A 25 -13.45 -11.70 -2.94
C ALA A 25 -14.78 -12.06 -2.28
N VAL A 26 -14.97 -11.55 -1.06
CA VAL A 26 -16.23 -11.61 -0.30
C VAL A 26 -16.73 -10.20 0.00
N ASN A 27 -17.99 -10.04 0.41
CA ASN A 27 -18.61 -8.72 0.63
C ASN A 27 -17.85 -7.83 1.63
N THR A 28 -17.17 -8.44 2.60
CA THR A 28 -16.32 -7.75 3.60
C THR A 28 -14.87 -7.52 3.13
N SER A 29 -14.52 -7.86 1.89
CA SER A 29 -13.17 -7.63 1.38
C SER A 29 -12.91 -6.13 1.15
N ASP A 30 -11.70 -5.69 1.46
CA ASP A 30 -11.27 -4.31 1.28
C ASP A 30 -11.21 -3.90 -0.19
N TRP A 31 -11.33 -2.59 -0.42
CA TRP A 31 -11.05 -1.96 -1.72
C TRP A 31 -9.65 -1.34 -1.70
N ASP A 32 -8.78 -1.79 -2.59
CA ASP A 32 -7.46 -1.19 -2.79
C ASP A 32 -7.52 -0.21 -3.95
N ILE A 33 -7.53 1.09 -3.65
CA ILE A 33 -7.61 2.17 -4.64
C ILE A 33 -6.27 2.93 -4.67
N TYR A 34 -5.66 2.96 -5.84
CA TYR A 34 -4.42 3.69 -6.12
C TYR A 34 -4.75 4.97 -6.86
N VAL A 35 -4.27 6.10 -6.36
CA VAL A 35 -4.47 7.41 -6.96
C VAL A 35 -3.09 8.01 -7.28
N PRO A 36 -2.90 8.64 -8.45
CA PRO A 36 -1.67 9.36 -8.73
C PRO A 36 -1.37 10.38 -7.62
N PRO A 37 -0.08 10.58 -7.24
CA PRO A 37 0.31 11.50 -6.18
C PRO A 37 0.26 12.97 -6.65
N ILE A 38 -0.84 13.36 -7.30
CA ILE A 38 -1.13 14.69 -7.80
C ILE A 38 -2.23 15.25 -6.89
N PRO A 39 -2.02 16.41 -6.23
CA PRO A 39 -2.97 16.93 -5.25
C PRO A 39 -4.41 17.04 -5.77
N THR A 40 -4.59 17.51 -7.01
CA THR A 40 -5.91 17.61 -7.64
C THR A 40 -6.56 16.24 -7.83
N SER A 41 -5.81 15.22 -8.25
CA SER A 41 -6.31 13.85 -8.34
C SER A 41 -6.69 13.28 -6.99
N VAL A 42 -5.84 13.45 -5.97
CA VAL A 42 -6.11 12.96 -4.61
C VAL A 42 -7.36 13.62 -4.04
N MET A 43 -7.48 14.94 -4.15
CA MET A 43 -8.66 15.67 -3.67
C MET A 43 -9.93 15.26 -4.41
N ALA A 44 -9.90 15.17 -5.73
CA ALA A 44 -11.08 14.80 -6.52
C ALA A 44 -11.57 13.38 -6.21
N VAL A 45 -10.65 12.41 -6.14
CA VAL A 45 -11.00 11.03 -5.78
C VAL A 45 -11.48 10.93 -4.34
N LYS A 46 -10.82 11.61 -3.39
CA LYS A 46 -11.27 11.66 -1.99
C LYS A 46 -12.69 12.19 -1.90
N ASN A 47 -12.96 13.35 -2.50
CA ASN A 47 -14.28 13.97 -2.48
C ASN A 47 -15.33 13.04 -3.09
N ALA A 48 -15.05 12.41 -4.24
CA ALA A 48 -15.99 11.48 -4.86
C ALA A 48 -16.32 10.27 -3.97
N LEU A 49 -15.34 9.75 -3.24
CA LEU A 49 -15.53 8.67 -2.27
C LEU A 49 -16.37 9.14 -1.08
N GLU A 50 -16.12 10.34 -0.55
CA GLU A 50 -16.93 10.92 0.55
C GLU A 50 -18.39 11.13 0.15
N HIS A 51 -18.65 11.64 -1.06
CA HIS A 51 -20.01 11.76 -1.60
C HIS A 51 -20.68 10.40 -1.82
N SER A 52 -19.89 9.34 -1.95
CA SER A 52 -20.37 7.96 -2.04
C SER A 52 -20.53 7.30 -0.66
N GLY A 53 -20.38 8.04 0.44
CA GLY A 53 -20.54 7.57 1.81
C GLY A 53 -19.27 6.98 2.45
N VAL A 54 -18.11 7.07 1.81
CA VAL A 54 -16.84 6.61 2.41
C VAL A 54 -16.37 7.60 3.46
N THR A 55 -16.23 7.14 4.69
CA THR A 55 -15.59 7.90 5.76
C THR A 55 -14.09 7.64 5.77
N PHE A 56 -13.28 8.71 5.72
CA PHE A 56 -11.83 8.61 5.81
C PHE A 56 -11.38 8.61 7.26
N GLU A 57 -10.55 7.62 7.62
CA GLU A 57 -9.84 7.60 8.89
C GLU A 57 -8.41 8.10 8.68
N SER A 58 -7.99 9.07 9.51
CA SER A 58 -6.63 9.58 9.46
C SER A 58 -5.61 8.60 10.04
N CYS A 59 -4.32 8.79 9.72
CA CYS A 59 -3.27 7.97 10.32
C CYS A 59 -3.23 8.11 11.85
N LEU A 60 -3.55 9.30 12.37
CA LEU A 60 -3.61 9.56 13.80
C LEU A 60 -4.79 8.85 14.47
N GLN A 61 -5.99 8.96 13.89
CA GLN A 61 -7.18 8.26 14.39
C GLN A 61 -6.97 6.75 14.44
N ARG A 62 -6.43 6.18 13.35
CA ARG A 62 -6.11 4.74 13.30
C ARG A 62 -5.09 4.36 14.36
N ALA A 63 -4.04 5.16 14.53
CA ALA A 63 -2.99 4.89 15.51
C ALA A 63 -3.53 4.93 16.93
N ALA A 64 -4.36 5.93 17.26
CA ALA A 64 -5.01 6.04 18.56
C ALA A 64 -5.93 4.84 18.86
N ARG A 65 -6.73 4.38 17.88
CA ARG A 65 -7.56 3.19 18.04
C ARG A 65 -6.73 1.91 18.24
N GLN A 66 -5.60 1.77 17.55
CA GLN A 66 -4.70 0.64 17.75
C GLN A 66 -4.04 0.68 19.12
N LEU A 67 -3.64 1.87 19.58
CA LEU A 67 -3.06 2.08 20.90
C LEU A 67 -4.01 1.67 22.04
N GLN A 68 -5.32 1.90 21.88
CA GLN A 68 -6.34 1.41 22.83
C GLN A 68 -6.34 -0.12 22.98
N ARG A 69 -5.77 -0.86 22.02
CA ARG A 69 -5.63 -2.33 22.05
C ARG A 69 -4.29 -2.80 22.61
N GLY A 70 -3.42 -1.89 23.03
CA GLY A 70 -2.18 -2.18 23.75
C GLY A 70 -0.93 -1.53 23.14
N SER A 71 -0.78 -1.58 21.81
CA SER A 71 0.35 -0.96 21.13
C SER A 71 0.04 -0.62 19.68
N VAL A 72 0.82 0.30 19.12
CA VAL A 72 0.75 0.69 17.71
C VAL A 72 2.14 0.73 17.09
N PHE A 73 2.23 0.22 15.86
CA PHE A 73 3.41 0.34 15.02
C PHE A 73 3.23 1.44 13.98
N LEU A 74 4.21 2.35 13.90
CA LEU A 74 4.20 3.47 12.97
C LEU A 74 5.42 3.44 12.04
N THR A 75 5.14 3.47 10.74
CA THR A 75 6.13 3.69 9.68
C THR A 75 6.48 5.17 9.56
N ALA A 76 7.59 5.48 8.86
CA ALA A 76 8.00 6.85 8.55
C ALA A 76 6.87 7.68 7.92
N ASN A 77 6.18 7.11 6.91
CA ASN A 77 5.06 7.75 6.23
C ASN A 77 3.88 8.04 7.17
N GLN A 78 3.55 7.11 8.08
CA GLN A 78 2.48 7.32 9.05
C GLN A 78 2.86 8.41 10.06
N MET A 79 4.10 8.43 10.54
CA MET A 79 4.59 9.48 11.44
C MET A 79 4.59 10.86 10.80
N ILE A 80 5.00 10.95 9.53
CA ILE A 80 4.93 12.19 8.75
C ILE A 80 3.49 12.66 8.59
N SER A 81 2.57 11.75 8.25
CA SER A 81 1.15 12.05 8.11
C SER A 81 0.55 12.57 9.43
N ILE A 82 0.85 11.89 10.55
CA ILE A 82 0.44 12.31 11.90
C ILE A 82 1.01 13.68 12.25
N ALA A 83 2.31 13.91 11.99
CA ALA A 83 2.94 15.19 12.27
C ALA A 83 2.37 16.33 11.41
N TYR A 84 2.07 16.06 10.14
CA TYR A 84 1.42 17.02 9.27
C TYR A 84 0.04 17.40 9.81
N GLU A 85 -0.78 16.41 10.15
CA GLU A 85 -2.10 16.60 10.77
C GLU A 85 -1.99 17.44 12.07
N ALA A 86 -1.10 17.04 12.98
CA ALA A 86 -0.92 17.69 14.29
C ALA A 86 -0.40 19.13 14.22
N ASN A 87 0.20 19.54 13.10
CA ASN A 87 0.71 20.89 12.90
C ASN A 87 -0.28 21.81 12.18
N HIS A 88 -1.17 21.25 11.35
CA HIS A 88 -2.07 22.05 10.49
C HIS A 88 -3.53 22.05 10.98
N LEU A 89 -3.97 20.99 11.68
CA LEU A 89 -5.31 20.94 12.25
C LEU A 89 -5.29 21.47 13.69
N LYS A 90 -5.94 22.61 13.90
CA LYS A 90 -6.17 23.16 15.24
C LYS A 90 -7.46 22.56 15.80
N ARG A 91 -7.35 21.43 16.49
CA ARG A 91 -8.45 20.81 17.25
C ARG A 91 -7.98 20.26 18.58
N ALA A 92 -8.92 20.03 19.50
CA ALA A 92 -8.66 19.22 20.68
C ALA A 92 -8.44 17.75 20.26
N TRP A 93 -7.36 17.15 20.74
CA TRP A 93 -7.04 15.74 20.50
C TRP A 93 -7.62 14.88 21.62
N LEU A 94 -8.08 13.69 21.27
CA LEU A 94 -8.42 12.68 22.28
C LEU A 94 -7.15 12.26 23.04
N PRO A 95 -7.25 11.75 24.28
CA PRO A 95 -6.08 11.38 25.09
C PRO A 95 -5.10 10.46 24.33
N GLN A 96 -5.59 9.43 23.64
CA GLN A 96 -4.73 8.51 22.88
C GLN A 96 -4.14 9.16 21.61
N GLU A 97 -4.86 10.08 20.96
CA GLU A 97 -4.30 10.85 19.85
C GLU A 97 -3.16 11.74 20.35
N GLN A 98 -3.35 12.39 21.50
CA GLN A 98 -2.32 13.20 22.15
C GLN A 98 -1.10 12.36 22.52
N THR A 99 -1.29 11.17 23.09
CA THR A 99 -0.20 10.22 23.38
C THR A 99 0.60 9.87 22.12
N VAL A 100 -0.07 9.57 21.00
CA VAL A 100 0.60 9.26 19.72
C VAL A 100 1.38 10.47 19.20
N VAL A 101 0.77 11.66 19.20
CA VAL A 101 1.41 12.90 18.74
C VAL A 101 2.64 13.22 19.58
N ASP A 102 2.54 13.11 20.90
CA ASP A 102 3.64 13.40 21.83
C ASP A 102 4.77 12.39 21.70
N ALA A 103 4.46 11.10 21.55
CA ALA A 103 5.44 10.05 21.29
C ALA A 103 6.23 10.32 20.00
N VAL A 104 5.55 10.63 18.90
CA VAL A 104 6.18 10.97 17.61
C VAL A 104 7.05 12.22 17.74
N ARG A 105 6.55 13.29 18.36
CA ARG A 105 7.29 14.55 18.55
C ARG A 105 8.46 14.43 19.54
N ARG A 106 8.37 13.54 20.53
CA ARG A 106 9.47 13.26 21.49
C ARG A 106 10.59 12.50 20.79
N ARG A 107 10.25 11.51 19.97
CA ARG A 107 11.23 10.71 19.23
C ARG A 107 11.90 11.48 18.09
N TYR A 108 11.12 12.31 17.38
CA TYR A 108 11.57 13.10 16.24
C TYR A 108 11.16 14.57 16.40
N PRO A 109 11.89 15.37 17.20
CA PRO A 109 11.56 16.78 17.44
C PRO A 109 11.42 17.63 16.17
N ALA A 110 12.17 17.30 15.11
CA ALA A 110 12.09 17.97 13.82
C ALA A 110 10.68 17.89 13.18
N LEU A 111 9.87 16.87 13.50
CA LEU A 111 8.49 16.75 13.02
C LEU A 111 7.53 17.80 13.62
N ARG A 112 7.93 18.52 14.69
CA ARG A 112 7.14 19.66 15.21
C ARG A 112 7.03 20.81 14.22
N ASN A 113 8.02 20.95 13.34
CA ASN A 113 8.09 22.03 12.35
C ASN A 113 8.20 21.45 10.93
N ILE A 114 7.42 20.41 10.65
CA ILE A 114 7.54 19.63 9.41
C ILE A 114 7.47 20.49 8.14
N GLY A 115 6.68 21.57 8.17
CA GLY A 115 6.53 22.49 7.04
C GLY A 115 7.83 23.16 6.58
N ARG A 116 8.82 23.32 7.48
CA ARG A 116 10.16 23.84 7.09
C ARG A 116 10.97 22.85 6.26
N TYR A 117 10.59 21.57 6.27
CA TYR A 117 11.30 20.48 5.60
C TYR A 117 10.51 19.87 4.44
N THR A 118 9.29 20.33 4.22
CA THR A 118 8.46 19.94 3.07
C THR A 118 8.94 20.69 1.84
N ARG A 119 9.40 19.94 0.83
CA ARG A 119 9.77 20.48 -0.48
C ARG A 119 8.52 20.87 -1.26
N SER A 120 8.68 21.68 -2.31
CA SER A 120 7.58 22.13 -3.19
C SER A 120 6.77 20.98 -3.83
N ASN A 121 7.39 19.81 -4.01
CA ASN A 121 6.75 18.60 -4.50
C ASN A 121 6.09 17.74 -3.39
N GLY A 122 6.00 18.24 -2.16
CA GLY A 122 5.43 17.56 -1.01
C GLY A 122 6.34 16.52 -0.33
N SER A 123 7.52 16.23 -0.90
CA SER A 123 8.47 15.29 -0.28
C SER A 123 9.22 15.91 0.90
N ILE A 124 9.69 15.07 1.84
CA ILE A 124 10.47 15.50 3.01
C ILE A 124 11.90 14.98 2.85
N GLY A 125 12.87 15.90 2.85
CA GLY A 125 14.26 15.59 2.46
C GLY A 125 15.01 14.58 3.32
N TRP A 126 14.58 14.37 4.57
CA TRP A 126 15.19 13.49 5.57
C TRP A 126 14.27 12.32 5.97
N ILE A 127 13.28 11.98 5.13
CA ILE A 127 12.34 10.90 5.41
C ILE A 127 13.04 9.55 5.70
N GLY A 128 14.20 9.31 5.06
CA GLY A 128 15.00 8.12 5.29
C GLY A 128 15.61 8.02 6.68
N ASP A 129 15.83 9.18 7.33
CA ASP A 129 16.34 9.23 8.70
C ASP A 129 15.30 8.87 9.77
N ILE A 130 14.04 8.66 9.36
CA ILE A 130 12.94 8.29 10.24
C ILE A 130 12.81 6.76 10.27
N SER A 131 13.31 6.15 11.34
CA SER A 131 13.09 4.73 11.64
C SER A 131 11.65 4.46 12.06
N PRO A 132 11.05 3.31 11.69
CA PRO A 132 9.78 2.89 12.27
C PRO A 132 9.86 2.78 13.80
N ILE A 133 8.72 3.00 14.47
CA ILE A 133 8.61 2.92 15.92
C ILE A 133 7.42 2.08 16.35
N ALA A 134 7.49 1.52 17.55
CA ALA A 134 6.30 1.05 18.25
C ALA A 134 6.05 1.95 19.47
N ILE A 135 4.76 2.19 19.76
CA ILE A 135 4.29 2.95 20.91
C ILE A 135 3.39 2.04 21.73
N ASP A 136 3.67 1.88 23.02
CA ASP A 136 2.82 1.12 23.93
C ASP A 136 1.71 1.99 24.57
N ALA A 137 0.79 1.36 25.28
CA ALA A 137 -0.33 2.04 25.95
C ALA A 137 0.08 3.17 26.92
N ASN A 138 1.33 3.16 27.41
CA ASN A 138 1.88 4.19 28.29
C ASN A 138 2.56 5.33 27.51
N GLY A 139 2.61 5.24 26.18
CA GLY A 139 3.30 6.19 25.32
C GLY A 139 4.82 6.04 25.32
N LEU A 140 5.34 4.89 25.76
CA LEU A 140 6.76 4.57 25.64
C LEU A 140 7.05 4.15 24.20
N VAL A 141 8.17 4.65 23.69
CA VAL A 141 8.59 4.44 22.30
C VAL A 141 9.74 3.45 22.27
N SER A 142 9.54 2.35 21.55
CA SER A 142 10.65 1.47 21.17
C SER A 142 11.04 1.75 19.71
N ALA A 143 12.34 1.97 19.50
CA ALA A 143 12.88 2.04 18.15
C ALA A 143 12.84 0.63 17.57
N MET A 144 12.16 0.48 16.45
CA MET A 144 12.29 -0.73 15.67
C MET A 144 13.54 -0.58 14.80
N PRO A 145 14.24 -1.68 14.49
CA PRO A 145 15.32 -1.63 13.52
C PRO A 145 14.84 -0.86 12.30
N ARG A 146 15.65 0.12 11.84
CA ARG A 146 15.43 0.64 10.50
C ARG A 146 15.39 -0.59 9.60
N TYR A 147 14.40 -0.65 8.72
CA TYR A 147 14.67 -1.31 7.45
C TYR A 147 15.94 -0.64 6.94
N GLU A 148 17.08 -1.32 7.00
CA GLU A 148 18.37 -0.73 6.68
C GLU A 148 18.26 0.04 5.36
N GLU A 149 18.37 1.36 5.44
CA GLU A 149 18.80 2.21 4.34
C GLU A 149 20.33 2.03 4.14
N GLY A 150 20.78 0.78 4.10
CA GLY A 150 22.04 0.37 3.48
C GLY A 150 21.82 -0.17 2.07
N TYR A 151 20.59 -0.15 1.61
CA TYR A 151 20.21 -0.78 0.38
C TYR A 151 19.44 0.19 -0.51
N ARG A 152 20.14 0.77 -1.51
CA ARG A 152 19.68 0.47 -2.88
C ARG A 152 19.62 -1.04 -2.92
N LEU A 153 18.48 -1.65 -2.58
CA LEU A 153 18.39 -3.10 -2.49
C LEU A 153 18.77 -3.62 -3.88
N PRO A 154 19.88 -4.36 -4.05
CA PRO A 154 19.98 -5.31 -5.15
C PRO A 154 18.74 -6.22 -5.14
N TRP A 155 18.00 -6.31 -4.03
CA TRP A 155 16.79 -7.11 -3.86
C TRP A 155 15.46 -6.44 -4.26
N GLN A 156 15.37 -5.10 -4.38
CA GLN A 156 14.34 -4.49 -5.25
C GLN A 156 14.60 -4.87 -6.70
N GLN A 157 15.82 -5.33 -6.95
CA GLN A 157 16.31 -5.89 -8.17
C GLN A 157 16.47 -7.44 -8.09
N GLU A 158 15.84 -8.18 -7.15
CA GLU A 158 15.91 -9.66 -7.14
C GLU A 158 14.60 -10.36 -6.68
N SER A 159 13.47 -9.66 -6.52
CA SER A 159 12.13 -10.31 -6.38
C SER A 159 10.92 -9.47 -6.81
N CYS A 160 11.09 -8.34 -7.51
CA CYS A 160 9.97 -7.53 -8.03
C CYS A 160 10.32 -6.93 -9.38
N MET A 161 9.72 -7.46 -10.46
CA MET A 161 10.06 -7.16 -11.84
C MET A 161 10.55 -5.73 -12.09
N VAL A 162 11.77 -5.57 -12.62
CA VAL A 162 12.15 -4.35 -13.32
C VAL A 162 11.43 -4.34 -14.67
N GLN A 163 10.44 -3.46 -14.84
CA GLN A 163 9.96 -3.09 -16.18
C GLN A 163 10.63 -1.77 -16.58
N ARG A 164 11.32 -1.76 -17.73
CA ARG A 164 11.63 -0.53 -18.45
C ARG A 164 10.50 -0.27 -19.45
N GLY A 165 9.45 0.40 -18.97
CA GLY A 165 8.43 1.02 -19.80
C GLY A 165 8.41 2.52 -19.52
N ARG A 166 8.20 3.36 -20.54
CA ARG A 166 8.00 4.80 -20.36
C ARG A 166 6.68 5.02 -19.59
N GLY A 167 6.71 4.92 -18.26
CA GLY A 167 5.51 4.99 -17.41
C GLY A 167 5.58 4.25 -16.04
N VAL A 168 6.64 3.49 -15.77
CA VAL A 168 6.74 2.49 -14.68
C VAL A 168 6.79 3.06 -13.24
N GLY A 169 6.76 4.38 -13.06
CA GLY A 169 6.71 4.99 -11.72
C GLY A 169 5.38 4.77 -10.96
N ARG A 170 4.25 4.57 -11.67
CA ARG A 170 2.90 4.75 -11.08
C ARG A 170 2.26 3.52 -10.42
N PHE A 171 2.70 2.30 -10.74
CA PHE A 171 2.06 1.06 -10.24
C PHE A 171 3.02 0.09 -9.54
N ARG A 172 4.22 0.55 -9.19
CA ARG A 172 5.27 -0.27 -8.59
C ARG A 172 4.80 -1.00 -7.31
N SER A 173 3.98 -0.36 -6.49
CA SER A 173 3.42 -0.93 -5.26
C SER A 173 2.46 -2.10 -5.50
N ILE A 174 1.72 -2.09 -6.61
CA ILE A 174 0.78 -3.16 -6.99
C ILE A 174 1.56 -4.41 -7.41
N PHE A 175 2.66 -4.20 -8.15
CA PHE A 175 3.49 -5.30 -8.64
C PHE A 175 4.52 -5.79 -7.62
N SER A 176 4.65 -5.11 -6.48
CA SER A 176 5.48 -5.53 -5.33
C SER A 176 4.73 -6.32 -4.25
N PHE A 177 3.52 -6.79 -4.54
CA PHE A 177 2.71 -7.58 -3.61
C PHE A 177 3.27 -8.98 -3.38
N TYR A 178 2.99 -9.59 -2.22
CA TYR A 178 3.55 -10.88 -1.76
C TYR A 178 3.30 -12.10 -2.66
N ALA A 179 2.34 -12.04 -3.59
CA ALA A 179 2.00 -13.17 -4.45
C ALA A 179 1.44 -12.74 -5.81
N SER A 180 1.64 -13.61 -6.80
CA SER A 180 1.28 -13.38 -8.21
C SER A 180 -0.21 -13.22 -8.51
N HIS A 181 -1.08 -13.90 -7.77
CA HIS A 181 -2.53 -13.93 -8.03
C HIS A 181 -3.25 -12.59 -7.83
N VAL A 182 -2.65 -11.63 -7.10
CA VAL A 182 -3.25 -10.31 -6.87
C VAL A 182 -2.63 -9.20 -7.72
N GLN A 183 -1.68 -9.53 -8.61
CA GLN A 183 -1.02 -8.56 -9.49
C GLN A 183 -1.92 -8.22 -10.69
N CYS A 184 -3.03 -7.56 -10.38
CA CYS A 184 -4.05 -7.12 -11.33
C CYS A 184 -4.51 -5.70 -11.01
N ILE A 185 -4.94 -4.99 -12.04
CA ILE A 185 -5.50 -3.64 -11.93
C ILE A 185 -6.75 -3.52 -12.79
N LEU A 186 -7.69 -2.73 -12.31
CA LEU A 186 -8.84 -2.26 -13.07
C LEU A 186 -8.77 -0.74 -13.15
N THR A 187 -8.87 -0.23 -14.37
CA THR A 187 -9.02 1.19 -14.69
C THR A 187 -10.31 1.37 -15.50
N LYS A 188 -10.64 2.59 -15.93
CA LYS A 188 -11.79 2.80 -16.84
C LYS A 188 -11.59 2.15 -18.20
N HIS A 189 -10.38 2.18 -18.74
CA HIS A 189 -10.12 1.77 -20.12
C HIS A 189 -9.56 0.36 -20.23
N VAL A 190 -9.02 -0.17 -19.14
CA VAL A 190 -8.26 -1.41 -19.15
C VAL A 190 -8.48 -2.17 -17.86
N ALA A 191 -8.78 -3.46 -17.99
CA ALA A 191 -8.55 -4.46 -16.96
C ALA A 191 -7.30 -5.26 -17.33
N PHE A 192 -6.31 -5.29 -16.43
CA PHE A 192 -5.06 -6.01 -16.65
C PHE A 192 -4.75 -6.97 -15.50
N HIS A 193 -4.43 -8.23 -15.83
CA HIS A 193 -3.96 -9.22 -14.88
C HIS A 193 -2.66 -9.85 -15.36
N MET A 194 -1.61 -9.76 -14.55
CA MET A 194 -0.27 -10.16 -14.97
C MET A 194 -0.05 -11.67 -15.00
N TYR A 195 -0.58 -12.42 -14.04
CA TYR A 195 -0.45 -13.88 -13.97
C TYR A 195 -1.80 -14.59 -14.10
N TYR A 196 -2.59 -14.19 -15.10
CA TYR A 196 -3.99 -14.61 -15.23
C TYR A 196 -4.12 -16.12 -15.30
N MET A 197 -3.33 -16.79 -16.13
CA MET A 197 -3.41 -18.25 -16.30
C MET A 197 -3.16 -19.01 -14.99
N LEU A 198 -2.22 -18.55 -14.17
CA LEU A 198 -1.95 -19.14 -12.85
C LEU A 198 -3.11 -18.90 -11.91
N ALA A 199 -3.58 -17.65 -11.83
CA ALA A 199 -4.68 -17.31 -10.96
C ALA A 199 -5.97 -18.06 -11.35
N ALA A 200 -6.24 -18.24 -12.64
CA ALA A 200 -7.38 -18.99 -13.18
C ALA A 200 -7.34 -20.46 -12.78
N GLN A 201 -6.14 -21.04 -12.67
CA GLN A 201 -5.91 -22.38 -12.12
C GLN A 201 -5.88 -22.39 -10.58
N LYS A 202 -6.28 -21.29 -9.93
CA LYS A 202 -6.19 -21.09 -8.48
C LYS A 202 -4.80 -21.43 -7.94
N THR A 203 -3.77 -21.10 -8.70
CA THR A 203 -2.38 -21.31 -8.32
C THR A 203 -1.69 -19.96 -8.17
N ALA A 204 -0.83 -19.82 -7.16
CA ALA A 204 -0.13 -18.60 -6.88
C ALA A 204 1.33 -18.85 -6.50
N TYR A 205 2.24 -18.19 -7.20
CA TYR A 205 3.60 -18.03 -6.71
C TYR A 205 3.66 -17.06 -5.53
N THR A 206 4.33 -17.47 -4.46
CA THR A 206 4.75 -16.61 -3.35
C THR A 206 6.12 -16.01 -3.64
N TRP A 207 6.32 -14.76 -3.24
CA TRP A 207 7.62 -14.11 -3.27
C TRP A 207 8.24 -14.11 -1.88
N ARG A 208 9.57 -14.05 -1.83
CA ARG A 208 10.27 -13.83 -0.57
C ARG A 208 9.95 -12.43 -0.06
N VAL A 209 9.39 -12.35 1.14
CA VAL A 209 9.14 -11.09 1.83
C VAL A 209 10.13 -10.93 2.99
N PRO A 210 10.50 -9.70 3.37
CA PRO A 210 11.31 -9.45 4.57
C PRO A 210 10.67 -10.07 5.82
N GLN A 211 11.50 -10.47 6.80
CA GLN A 211 11.06 -11.10 8.05
C GLN A 211 9.89 -10.34 8.72
N ALA A 212 9.98 -9.01 8.78
CA ALA A 212 8.97 -8.16 9.40
C ALA A 212 7.61 -8.10 8.65
N LEU A 213 7.52 -8.63 7.42
CA LEU A 213 6.27 -8.76 6.66
C LEU A 213 5.75 -10.20 6.58
N GLN A 214 6.45 -11.17 7.19
CA GLN A 214 6.09 -12.59 7.09
C GLN A 214 4.70 -12.86 7.67
N ASP A 215 4.40 -12.40 8.88
CA ASP A 215 3.09 -12.65 9.50
C ASP A 215 1.92 -12.11 8.66
N LYS A 216 2.11 -10.92 8.08
CA LYS A 216 1.12 -10.30 7.20
C LYS A 216 0.98 -11.08 5.89
N ALA A 217 2.09 -11.54 5.31
CA ALA A 217 2.08 -12.35 4.10
C ALA A 217 1.43 -13.72 4.36
N GLU A 218 1.73 -14.37 5.48
CA GLU A 218 1.15 -15.65 5.88
C GLU A 218 -0.36 -15.53 6.10
N ALA A 219 -0.82 -14.51 6.84
CA ALA A 219 -2.25 -14.24 7.01
C ALA A 219 -2.96 -14.05 5.66
N ALA A 220 -2.32 -13.34 4.72
CA ALA A 220 -2.84 -13.16 3.37
C ALA A 220 -2.84 -14.47 2.55
N ILE A 221 -1.80 -15.30 2.67
CA ILE A 221 -1.76 -16.64 2.06
C ILE A 221 -2.91 -17.51 2.58
N GLN A 222 -3.10 -17.57 3.90
CA GLN A 222 -4.17 -18.35 4.53
C GLN A 222 -5.56 -17.90 4.06
N LYS A 223 -5.79 -16.58 3.97
CA LYS A 223 -7.02 -15.99 3.41
C LYS A 223 -7.33 -16.51 1.99
N TYR A 224 -6.33 -16.67 1.12
CA TYR A 224 -6.56 -17.14 -0.24
C TYR A 224 -6.55 -18.66 -0.38
N LYS A 225 -5.86 -19.39 0.50
CA LYS A 225 -6.04 -20.85 0.61
C LYS A 225 -7.49 -21.22 0.89
N GLN A 226 -8.15 -20.48 1.80
CA GLN A 226 -9.59 -20.62 2.06
C GLN A 226 -10.47 -20.31 0.83
N ARG A 227 -9.94 -19.60 -0.17
CA ARG A 227 -10.61 -19.27 -1.46
C ARG A 227 -10.21 -20.24 -2.58
N GLY A 228 -9.64 -21.38 -2.21
CA GLY A 228 -9.24 -22.47 -3.12
C GLY A 228 -7.86 -22.31 -3.75
N PHE A 229 -7.07 -21.29 -3.36
CA PHE A 229 -5.74 -21.11 -3.94
C PHE A 229 -4.71 -22.08 -3.37
N GLN A 230 -3.92 -22.66 -4.26
CA GLN A 230 -2.71 -23.39 -3.93
C GLN A 230 -1.50 -22.45 -4.12
N PHE A 231 -0.59 -22.50 -3.16
CA PHE A 231 0.61 -21.67 -3.17
C PHE A 231 1.84 -22.52 -3.41
N THR A 232 2.64 -22.11 -4.39
CA THR A 232 3.90 -22.75 -4.72
C THR A 232 5.01 -21.72 -4.69
N THR A 233 6.22 -22.14 -4.33
CA THR A 233 7.40 -21.29 -4.54
C THR A 233 7.62 -21.17 -6.06
N SER A 234 8.00 -19.99 -6.53
CA SER A 234 8.34 -19.80 -7.95
C SER A 234 9.33 -20.87 -8.43
N PRO A 235 9.02 -21.64 -9.50
CA PRO A 235 9.83 -22.77 -9.96
C PRO A 235 11.12 -22.32 -10.66
N ARG A 236 11.19 -21.06 -11.07
CA ARG A 236 12.41 -20.43 -11.58
C ARG A 236 13.01 -19.69 -10.40
N GLY A 237 14.32 -19.91 -10.15
CA GLY A 237 15.08 -19.25 -9.09
C GLY A 237 15.10 -17.72 -9.22
N ALA A 238 16.16 -17.06 -8.75
CA ALA A 238 16.29 -15.59 -8.76
C ALA A 238 16.26 -14.92 -10.17
N ASP A 239 15.88 -15.65 -11.22
CA ASP A 239 15.83 -15.16 -12.59
C ASP A 239 14.61 -14.27 -12.83
N TRP A 240 14.96 -13.03 -13.13
CA TRP A 240 14.06 -12.02 -13.61
C TRP A 240 13.31 -12.43 -14.87
N ASN A 241 11.99 -12.48 -14.77
CA ASN A 241 11.14 -12.55 -15.95
C ASN A 241 10.56 -11.16 -16.21
N ILE A 242 11.00 -10.50 -17.28
CA ILE A 242 10.30 -9.32 -17.80
C ILE A 242 8.97 -9.82 -18.34
N ARG A 243 7.87 -9.38 -17.72
CA ARG A 243 6.51 -9.69 -18.18
C ARG A 243 5.98 -8.54 -19.01
N SER A 244 5.22 -8.86 -20.03
CA SER A 244 4.55 -7.90 -20.92
C SER A 244 3.05 -7.98 -20.72
N ALA A 245 2.33 -6.88 -20.95
CA ALA A 245 0.88 -6.89 -20.91
C ALA A 245 0.23 -7.75 -22.01
N GLN A 246 1.03 -8.19 -22.98
CA GLN A 246 0.62 -9.03 -24.11
C GLN A 246 1.30 -10.40 -24.08
N ASP A 247 1.95 -10.77 -22.96
CA ASP A 247 2.54 -12.11 -22.87
C ASP A 247 1.47 -13.17 -22.64
N ARG A 248 1.78 -14.42 -23.00
CA ARG A 248 0.86 -15.58 -22.95
C ARG A 248 0.30 -15.92 -21.56
N TYR A 249 0.83 -15.31 -20.51
CA TYR A 249 0.44 -15.56 -19.13
C TYR A 249 -0.36 -14.40 -18.53
N SER A 250 -0.39 -13.27 -19.23
CA SER A 250 -1.15 -12.08 -18.88
C SER A 250 -2.53 -12.08 -19.54
N CYS A 251 -3.43 -11.27 -18.99
CA CYS A 251 -4.73 -10.98 -19.58
C CYS A 251 -4.90 -9.47 -19.60
N LEU A 252 -5.17 -8.93 -20.79
CA LEU A 252 -5.47 -7.53 -21.02
C LEU A 252 -6.85 -7.47 -21.69
N ILE A 253 -7.78 -6.77 -21.06
CA ILE A 253 -9.11 -6.51 -21.60
C ILE A 253 -9.22 -5.00 -21.74
N GLU A 254 -9.37 -4.54 -22.98
CA GLU A 254 -9.76 -3.17 -23.27
C GLU A 254 -11.25 -3.02 -22.96
N LEU A 255 -11.58 -2.06 -22.11
CA LEU A 255 -12.94 -1.76 -21.72
C LEU A 255 -13.43 -0.65 -22.65
N GLU A 256 -14.52 -0.92 -23.38
CA GLU A 256 -15.11 0.08 -24.27
C GLU A 256 -15.47 1.34 -23.48
N ALA A 257 -15.16 2.49 -24.06
CA ALA A 257 -15.53 3.77 -23.51
C ALA A 257 -16.96 4.09 -23.98
N ASP A 258 -17.95 3.74 -23.16
CA ASP A 258 -19.25 4.40 -23.21
C ASP A 258 -19.11 5.90 -22.87
#